data_AF-A0A847KNV6-F1
#
_entry.id   AF-A0A847KNV6-F1
#
_cell.length_a   1.000
_cell.length_b   1.000
_cell.length_c   1.000
_cell.angle_alpha   90.00
_cell.angle_beta   90.00
_cell.angle_gamma   90.00
#
_symmetry.space_group_name_H-M   'P 1'
#
loop_
_entity.id
_entity.type
_entity.pdbx_description
1 polymer ?
#
loop_
_entity_poly.entity_id
_entity_poly.type
_entity_poly.pdbx_seq_one_letter_code
_entity_poly.pdbx_strand_id
1 'polypeptide(L)'
;MALAYLTALLVSIVCLGLIDHRWRLALFRDARATLVTVAIGVAFFLAWDLGGIALGVFFRGEGPWMTGLLLAPELPLEEVFFLILLCYNTLVAWRGAEAWLATRAHAATRSGERS
;
A
#
# COMPACT_ATOMS: atom_id res chain seq x y z
N MET A 1 0.81 -13.62 -21.06
CA MET A 1 0.01 -12.50 -20.51
C MET A 1 0.66 -12.04 -19.21
N ALA A 2 1.84 -11.46 -19.33
CA ALA A 2 2.73 -11.17 -18.20
C ALA A 2 2.54 -9.73 -17.70
N LEU A 3 2.37 -8.79 -18.63
CA LEU A 3 2.20 -7.38 -18.35
C LEU A 3 0.87 -7.03 -17.65
N ALA A 4 -0.16 -7.89 -17.75
CA ALA A 4 -1.48 -7.61 -17.21
C ALA A 4 -1.48 -7.40 -15.69
N TYR A 5 -0.68 -8.18 -14.95
CA TYR A 5 -0.61 -8.05 -13.50
C TYR A 5 0.10 -6.77 -13.07
N LEU A 6 1.27 -6.49 -13.65
CA LEU A 6 2.00 -5.24 -13.40
C LEU A 6 1.16 -4.01 -13.79
N THR A 7 0.48 -4.05 -14.94
CA THR A 7 -0.44 -2.97 -15.35
C THR A 7 -1.58 -2.81 -14.35
N ALA A 8 -2.20 -3.90 -13.88
CA ALA A 8 -3.25 -3.81 -12.86
C ALA A 8 -2.76 -3.21 -11.54
N LEU A 9 -1.55 -3.56 -11.10
CA LEU A 9 -0.91 -2.96 -9.91
C LEU A 9 -0.68 -1.46 -10.10
N LEU A 10 -0.08 -1.05 -11.23
CA LEU A 10 0.17 0.35 -11.53
C LEU A 10 -1.13 1.16 -11.59
N VAL A 11 -2.16 0.65 -12.27
CA VAL A 11 -3.49 1.28 -12.32
C VAL A 11 -4.07 1.40 -10.91
N SER A 12 -3.93 0.37 -10.08
CA SER A 12 -4.43 0.40 -8.69
C SER A 12 -3.71 1.44 -7.84
N ILE A 13 -2.38 1.55 -7.96
CA ILE A 13 -1.58 2.58 -7.28
C ILE A 13 -2.00 3.98 -7.73
N VAL A 14 -2.22 4.19 -9.03
CA VAL A 14 -2.68 5.48 -9.57
C VAL A 14 -4.08 5.83 -9.04
N CYS A 15 -5.03 4.89 -9.08
CA CYS A 15 -6.38 5.10 -8.53
C CYS A 15 -6.33 5.47 -7.04
N LEU A 16 -5.50 4.79 -6.27
CA LEU A 16 -5.31 5.09 -4.86
C LEU A 16 -4.65 6.46 -4.64
N GLY A 17 -3.69 6.83 -5.48
CA GLY A 17 -3.09 8.17 -5.49
C GLY A 17 -4.11 9.27 -5.83
N LEU A 18 -5.07 9.02 -6.72
CA LEU A 18 -6.15 9.96 -7.02
C LEU A 18 -7.10 10.15 -5.83
N ILE A 19 -7.42 9.06 -5.12
CA ILE A 19 -8.17 9.07 -3.86
C ILE A 19 -7.44 9.93 -2.83
N ASP A 20 -6.14 9.68 -2.64
CA ASP A 20 -5.32 10.42 -1.70
C ASP A 20 -5.20 11.91 -2.10
N HIS A 21 -5.12 12.22 -3.39
CA HIS A 21 -5.14 13.61 -3.88
C HIS A 21 -6.46 14.31 -3.56
N ARG A 22 -7.59 13.62 -3.76
CA ARG A 22 -8.93 14.18 -3.58
C ARG A 22 -9.23 14.57 -2.14
N TRP A 23 -8.72 13.81 -1.18
CA TRP A 23 -8.98 14.01 0.25
C TRP A 23 -7.75 14.47 1.05
N ARG A 24 -6.58 14.56 0.40
CA ARG A 24 -5.29 14.94 1.00
C ARG A 24 -5.02 14.18 2.31
N LEU A 25 -5.01 12.85 2.22
CA LEU A 25 -4.98 11.98 3.40
C LEU A 25 -3.55 11.71 3.88
N ALA A 26 -2.64 11.34 2.97
CA ALA A 26 -1.28 10.92 3.26
C ALA A 26 -0.26 11.67 2.40
N LEU A 27 -0.07 11.27 1.14
CA LEU A 27 1.03 11.71 0.28
C LEU A 27 0.89 13.19 -0.08
N PHE A 28 -0.34 13.67 -0.26
CA PHE A 28 -0.64 15.09 -0.51
C PHE A 28 -0.79 15.94 0.77
N ARG A 29 -0.74 15.31 1.94
CA ARG A 29 -0.68 15.99 3.24
C ARG A 29 0.76 16.17 3.71
N ASP A 30 1.52 15.07 3.70
CA ASP A 30 2.93 15.01 4.05
C ASP A 30 3.61 13.91 3.22
N ALA A 31 4.17 14.32 2.08
CA ALA A 31 4.84 13.42 1.16
C ALA A 31 6.05 12.73 1.82
N ARG A 32 6.80 13.44 2.67
CA ARG A 32 8.02 12.90 3.27
C ARG A 32 7.68 11.81 4.28
N ALA A 33 6.74 12.07 5.18
CA ALA A 33 6.29 11.06 6.14
C ALA A 33 5.70 9.84 5.42
N THR A 34 4.86 10.06 4.41
CA THR A 34 4.23 8.99 3.63
C THR A 34 5.25 8.11 2.93
N LEU A 35 6.21 8.71 2.22
CA LEU A 35 7.26 7.97 1.51
C LEU A 35 8.14 7.18 2.48
N VAL A 36 8.51 7.75 3.63
CA VAL A 36 9.30 7.06 4.65
C VAL A 36 8.52 5.88 5.23
N THR A 37 7.25 6.06 5.60
CA THR A 37 6.42 4.97 6.14
C THR A 37 6.24 3.83 5.14
N VAL A 38 5.94 4.15 3.88
CA VAL A 38 5.80 3.13 2.82
C VAL A 38 7.14 2.43 2.58
N ALA A 39 8.25 3.17 2.49
CA ALA A 39 9.57 2.58 2.29
C ALA A 39 9.98 1.64 3.43
N ILE A 40 9.71 2.02 4.68
CA ILE A 40 9.98 1.15 5.84
C ILE A 40 9.12 -0.12 5.79
N GLY A 41 7.82 0.02 5.49
CA GLY A 41 6.91 -1.13 5.38
C GLY A 41 7.34 -2.10 4.28
N VAL A 42 7.65 -1.57 3.09
CA VAL A 42 8.15 -2.36 1.96
C VAL A 42 9.46 -3.05 2.33
N ALA A 43 10.42 -2.35 2.93
CA ALA A 43 11.70 -2.94 3.33
C ALA A 43 11.52 -4.06 4.37
N PHE A 44 10.62 -3.88 5.33
CA PHE A 44 10.30 -4.90 6.33
C PHE A 44 9.70 -6.15 5.69
N PHE A 45 8.70 -6.00 4.82
CA PHE A 45 8.07 -7.14 4.15
C PHE A 45 9.03 -7.82 3.18
N LEU A 46 9.88 -7.08 2.46
CA LEU A 46 10.91 -7.69 1.62
C LEU A 46 11.92 -8.50 2.44
N ALA A 47 12.36 -8.00 3.59
CA ALA A 47 13.24 -8.76 4.48
C ALA A 47 12.55 -10.02 5.01
N TRP A 48 11.25 -9.92 5.30
CA TRP A 48 10.42 -11.05 5.70
C TRP A 48 10.28 -12.10 4.58
N ASP A 49 9.98 -11.67 3.35
CA ASP A 49 9.84 -12.52 2.16
C ASP A 49 11.16 -13.25 1.88
N LEU A 50 12.29 -12.53 1.91
CA LEU A 50 13.62 -13.14 1.77
C LEU A 50 13.92 -14.15 2.88
N GLY A 51 13.51 -13.87 4.12
CA GLY A 51 13.61 -14.82 5.23
C GLY A 51 12.76 -16.07 5.01
N GLY A 52 11.53 -15.91 4.51
CA GLY A 52 10.62 -16.99 4.16
C GLY A 52 11.13 -17.88 3.02
N ILE A 53 11.76 -17.27 2.01
CA ILE A 53 12.43 -17.98 0.90
C ILE A 53 13.64 -18.75 1.43
N ALA A 54 14.49 -18.12 2.25
CA ALA A 54 15.68 -18.76 2.81
C ALA A 54 15.35 -19.97 3.71
N LEU A 55 14.21 -19.92 4.39
CA LEU A 55 13.70 -21.02 5.23
C LEU A 55 12.96 -22.10 4.43
N GLY A 56 12.80 -21.95 3.10
CA GLY A 56 12.08 -22.88 2.25
C GLY A 56 10.57 -22.92 2.49
N VAL A 57 10.02 -21.92 3.18
CA VAL A 57 8.59 -21.81 3.53
C VAL A 57 7.80 -21.17 2.38
N PHE A 58 8.43 -20.26 1.64
CA PHE A 58 7.86 -19.62 0.46
C PHE A 58 8.51 -20.19 -0.81
N PHE A 59 7.81 -21.09 -1.49
CA PHE A 59 8.14 -21.50 -2.85
C PHE A 59 7.38 -20.62 -3.84
N ARG A 60 8.05 -20.26 -4.95
CA ARG A 60 7.50 -19.51 -6.09
C ARG A 60 6.04 -19.89 -6.35
N GLY A 61 5.20 -18.88 -6.52
CA GLY A 61 4.07 -19.04 -7.42
C GLY A 61 4.62 -19.18 -8.84
N GLU A 62 5.07 -20.36 -9.29
CA GLU A 62 5.35 -20.63 -10.71
C GLU A 62 4.05 -20.66 -11.52
N GLY A 63 3.22 -19.62 -11.38
CA GLY A 63 2.01 -19.43 -12.15
C GLY A 63 2.39 -18.90 -13.54
N PRO A 64 1.74 -19.38 -14.62
CA PRO A 64 2.04 -19.02 -16.01
C PRO A 64 1.79 -17.54 -16.39
N TRP A 65 1.59 -16.67 -15.41
CA TRP A 65 1.12 -15.29 -15.55
C TRP A 65 2.15 -14.24 -15.10
N MET A 66 3.31 -14.63 -14.56
CA MET A 66 4.35 -13.69 -14.12
C MET A 66 5.24 -13.24 -15.29
N THR A 67 5.75 -12.01 -15.26
CA THR A 67 6.59 -11.46 -16.35
C THR A 67 7.93 -12.15 -16.52
N GLY A 68 8.37 -12.89 -15.50
CA GLY A 68 9.72 -13.47 -15.44
C GLY A 68 10.80 -12.43 -15.16
N LEU A 69 10.44 -11.17 -14.88
CA LEU A 69 11.39 -10.10 -14.56
C LEU A 69 11.73 -10.15 -13.07
N LEU A 70 12.92 -10.67 -12.76
CA LEU A 70 13.40 -10.90 -11.41
C LEU A 70 14.31 -9.75 -10.97
N LEU A 71 14.04 -9.18 -9.81
CA LEU A 71 14.84 -8.14 -9.16
C LEU A 71 16.00 -8.75 -8.33
N ALA A 72 15.82 -9.97 -7.83
CA ALA A 72 16.83 -10.80 -7.15
C ALA A 72 16.59 -12.28 -7.50
N PRO A 73 17.49 -13.24 -7.17
CA PRO A 73 17.19 -14.66 -7.35
C PRO A 73 15.89 -14.94 -6.60
N GLU A 74 14.86 -15.42 -7.30
CA GLU A 74 13.51 -15.70 -6.78
C GLU A 74 12.57 -14.50 -6.53
N LEU A 75 12.97 -13.23 -6.67
CA LEU A 75 12.11 -12.08 -6.32
C LEU A 75 11.57 -11.33 -7.57
N PRO A 76 10.29 -11.51 -7.94
CA PRO A 76 9.65 -10.81 -9.06
C PRO A 76 9.51 -9.32 -8.80
N LEU A 77 9.66 -8.50 -9.84
CA LEU A 77 9.47 -7.06 -9.74
C LEU A 77 8.04 -6.70 -9.26
N GLU A 78 7.05 -7.47 -9.68
CA GLU A 78 5.64 -7.23 -9.36
C GLU A 78 5.36 -7.32 -7.86
N GLU A 79 6.12 -8.12 -7.10
CA GLU A 79 5.99 -8.21 -5.65
C GLU A 79 6.35 -6.91 -4.95
N VAL A 80 7.38 -6.21 -5.45
CA VAL A 80 7.73 -4.87 -4.92
C VAL A 80 6.59 -3.89 -5.13
N PHE A 81 5.96 -3.88 -6.32
CA PHE A 81 4.82 -3.04 -6.60
C PHE A 81 3.58 -3.43 -5.77
N PHE A 82 3.37 -4.73 -5.55
CA PHE A 82 2.32 -5.23 -4.67
C PHE A 82 2.53 -4.75 -3.23
N LEU A 83 3.75 -4.84 -2.69
CA LEU A 83 4.06 -4.36 -1.35
C LEU A 83 3.90 -2.84 -1.24
N ILE A 84 4.32 -2.08 -2.25
CA ILE A 84 4.07 -0.63 -2.32
C ILE A 84 2.57 -0.36 -2.26
N LEU A 85 1.77 -1.05 -3.09
CA LEU A 85 0.32 -0.92 -3.10
C LEU A 85 -0.29 -1.28 -1.75
N LEU A 86 0.14 -2.38 -1.12
CA LEU A 86 -0.34 -2.87 0.17
C LEU A 86 -0.05 -1.86 1.29
N CYS A 87 1.20 -1.43 1.42
CA CYS A 87 1.62 -0.46 2.44
C CYS A 87 0.92 0.89 2.22
N TYR A 88 0.86 1.37 0.98
CA TYR A 88 0.22 2.65 0.67
C TYR A 88 -1.30 2.60 0.90
N ASN A 89 -1.96 1.51 0.50
CA ASN A 89 -3.40 1.30 0.74
C ASN A 89 -3.70 1.31 2.23
N THR A 90 -2.90 0.61 3.03
CA THR A 90 -3.08 0.55 4.48
C THR A 90 -2.96 1.93 5.11
N LEU A 91 -1.96 2.71 4.70
CA LEU A 91 -1.75 4.06 5.19
C LEU A 91 -2.89 5.02 4.80
N VAL A 92 -3.34 4.97 3.54
CA VAL A 92 -4.48 5.78 3.06
C VAL A 92 -5.76 5.39 3.79
N ALA A 93 -6.03 4.10 3.97
CA ALA A 93 -7.20 3.61 4.71
C ALA A 93 -7.17 4.07 6.18
N TRP A 94 -6.01 3.98 6.84
CA TRP A 94 -5.82 4.45 8.22
C TRP A 94 -6.11 5.95 8.33
N ARG A 95 -5.48 6.76 7.48
CA ARG A 95 -5.71 8.22 7.45
C ARG A 95 -7.15 8.59 7.14
N GLY A 96 -7.79 7.85 6.23
CA GLY A 96 -9.21 8.00 5.91
C GLY A 96 -10.09 7.71 7.13
N ALA A 97 -9.80 6.65 7.88
CA ALA A 97 -10.51 6.30 9.11
C ALA A 97 -10.31 7.36 10.21
N GLU A 98 -9.09 7.86 10.42
CA GLU A 98 -8.81 8.97 11.36
C GLU A 98 -9.65 10.22 11.02
N ALA A 99 -9.65 10.63 9.75
CA ALA A 99 -10.41 11.78 9.30
C ALA A 99 -11.93 11.58 9.50
N TRP A 100 -12.43 10.39 9.19
CA TRP A 100 -13.84 10.06 9.35
C TRP A 100 -14.28 10.07 10.82
N LEU A 101 -13.49 9.48 11.71
CA LEU A 101 -13.77 9.49 13.15
C LEU A 101 -13.72 10.92 13.73
N ALA A 102 -12.77 11.75 13.30
CA ALA A 102 -12.68 13.15 13.74
C ALA A 102 -13.93 13.96 13.33
N THR A 103 -14.42 13.80 12.09
CA THR A 103 -15.64 14.48 11.64
C THR A 103 -16.87 14.08 12.45
N ARG A 104 -16.97 12.80 12.87
CA ARG A 104 -18.07 12.31 13.70
C ARG A 104 -18.04 12.86 15.13
N ALA A 105 -16.85 12.95 15.73
CA ALA A 105 -16.69 13.51 17.08
C ALA A 105 -17.14 14.99 17.16
N HIS A 106 -16.84 15.78 16.13
CA HIS A 106 -17.27 17.18 16.04
C HIS A 106 -18.79 17.35 15.81
N ALA A 107 -19.44 16.40 15.13
CA ALA A 107 -20.89 16.42 14.94
C ALA A 107 -21.65 16.14 16.25
N ALA A 108 -21.14 15.21 17.09
CA ALA A 108 -21.75 14.86 18.36
C ALA A 108 -21.69 16.01 19.39
N THR A 109 -20.57 16.71 19.47
CA THR A 109 -20.38 17.86 20.40
C THR A 109 -21.31 19.04 20.07
N ARG A 110 -21.48 19.37 18.78
CA ARG A 110 -22.40 20.44 18.32
C ARG A 110 -23.89 20.15 18.55
N SER A 111 -24.27 18.89 18.77
CA SER A 111 -25.64 18.52 19.10
C SER A 111 -25.91 18.70 20.60
N GLY A 112 -24.90 18.52 21.45
CA GLY A 112 -25.03 18.70 22.90
C GLY A 112 -25.17 20.17 23.32
N GLU A 113 -24.46 21.10 22.66
CA GLU A 113 -24.52 22.54 22.97
C GLU A 113 -25.83 23.25 22.55
N ARG A 114 -26.71 22.59 21.78
CA ARG A 114 -27.99 23.17 21.32
C ARG A 114 -29.22 22.69 22.11
N SER A 115 -29.01 21.92 23.17
CA SER A 115 -30.07 21.37 24.04
C SER A 115 -30.05 22.07 25.38
#